data_AF-A0A2M7TAL9-F1
#
_entry.id   AF-A0A2M7TAL9-F1
#
_cell.length_a   1.000
_cell.length_b   1.000
_cell.length_c   1.000
_cell.angle_alpha   90.00
_cell.angle_beta   90.00
_cell.angle_gamma   90.00
#
_symmetry.space_group_name_H-M   'P 1'
#
loop_
_entity.id
_entity.type
_entity.pdbx_description
1 polymer ?
#
loop_
_entity_poly.entity_id
_entity_poly.type
_entity_poly.pdbx_seq_one_letter_code
_entity_poly.pdbx_strand_id
1 'polypeptide(L)'
;MSKSTLGKIVVVIAVVVVAALIIYQKTSNQQVSSGQATSSAQNVCPAPVNQSTGQASQTLSPGEAALQAGLKSGKPTTIVFRTNSCAPCKEMAAIIAQIRPEYEKRVNIIEILVDDQAEQRLINQFGVNTIPTSVFYDKTGKSVGRQIGVIEKDKLTQLLTALEK
;
A
#
# COMPACT_ATOMS: atom_id res chain seq x y z
N MET A 1 -58.47 3.26 10.69
CA MET A 1 -57.70 4.07 9.70
C MET A 1 -56.50 4.69 10.39
N SER A 2 -55.32 4.41 9.83
CA SER A 2 -54.02 4.46 10.50
C SER A 2 -53.46 5.89 10.68
N LYS A 3 -53.54 6.43 11.90
CA LYS A 3 -52.85 7.68 12.27
C LYS A 3 -51.39 7.43 12.71
N SER A 4 -51.03 6.18 13.05
CA SER A 4 -49.69 5.84 13.58
C SER A 4 -48.63 5.64 12.49
N THR A 5 -49.03 5.22 11.28
CA THR A 5 -48.09 5.06 10.15
C THR A 5 -47.61 6.41 9.62
N LEU A 6 -48.48 7.43 9.64
CA LEU A 6 -48.14 8.76 9.13
C LEU A 6 -47.07 9.45 9.98
N GLY A 7 -47.16 9.34 11.31
CA GLY A 7 -46.15 9.90 12.22
C GLY A 7 -44.77 9.25 12.06
N LYS A 8 -44.71 7.94 11.85
CA LYS A 8 -43.44 7.22 11.64
C LYS A 8 -42.78 7.61 10.31
N ILE A 9 -43.56 7.79 9.24
CA ILE A 9 -43.04 8.21 7.93
C ILE A 9 -42.47 9.63 8.02
N VAL A 10 -43.16 10.55 8.70
CA VAL A 10 -42.66 11.94 8.88
C VAL A 10 -41.36 11.97 9.69
N VAL A 11 -41.23 11.15 10.74
CA VAL A 11 -40.00 11.04 11.53
C VAL A 11 -38.85 10.45 10.71
N VAL A 12 -39.10 9.40 9.92
CA VAL A 12 -38.05 8.80 9.07
C VAL A 12 -37.60 9.77 7.99
N ILE A 13 -38.52 10.48 7.33
CA ILE A 13 -38.18 11.50 6.33
C ILE A 13 -37.37 12.64 6.98
N ALA A 14 -37.76 13.11 8.17
CA ALA A 14 -37.03 14.15 8.88
C ALA A 14 -35.59 13.70 9.24
N VAL A 15 -35.40 12.46 9.70
CA VAL A 15 -34.08 11.92 10.03
C VAL A 15 -33.21 11.79 8.78
N VAL A 16 -33.77 11.34 7.65
CA VAL A 16 -33.03 11.22 6.38
C VAL A 16 -32.65 12.60 5.83
N VAL A 17 -33.54 13.59 5.90
CA VAL A 17 -33.27 14.96 5.45
C VAL A 17 -32.20 15.63 6.34
N VAL A 18 -32.26 15.45 7.65
CA VAL A 18 -31.24 15.96 8.59
C VAL A 18 -29.89 15.28 8.34
N ALA A 19 -29.86 13.97 8.14
CA ALA A 19 -28.62 13.25 7.81
C ALA A 19 -28.02 13.72 6.48
N ALA A 20 -28.85 13.92 5.45
CA ALA A 20 -28.42 14.45 4.17
C ALA A 20 -27.87 15.89 4.28
N LEU A 21 -28.52 16.75 5.08
CA LEU A 21 -28.04 18.11 5.36
C LEU A 21 -26.70 18.11 6.11
N ILE A 22 -26.50 17.20 7.07
CA ILE A 22 -25.22 17.05 7.78
C ILE A 22 -24.11 16.61 6.82
N ILE A 23 -24.39 15.66 5.92
CA ILE A 23 -23.44 15.21 4.90
C ILE A 23 -23.10 16.33 3.90
N TYR A 24 -24.10 17.14 3.53
CA TYR A 24 -23.92 18.25 2.61
C TYR A 24 -23.06 19.38 3.21
N GLN A 25 -23.33 19.77 4.47
CA GLN A 25 -22.53 20.81 5.14
C GLN A 25 -21.06 20.39 5.36
N LYS A 26 -20.79 19.10 5.60
CA LYS A 26 -19.41 18.61 5.82
C LYS A 26 -18.54 18.71 4.56
N THR A 27 -19.14 18.69 3.37
CA THR A 27 -18.43 18.78 2.08
C THR A 27 -18.01 20.21 1.72
N SER A 28 -18.64 21.24 2.30
CA SER A 28 -18.34 22.64 1.99
C SER A 28 -17.24 23.29 2.83
N ASN A 29 -16.65 22.59 3.82
CA ASN A 29 -15.64 23.17 4.72
C ASN A 29 -14.22 22.63 4.51
N GLN A 30 -13.85 22.26 3.28
CA GLN A 30 -12.44 22.26 2.89
C GLN A 30 -12.14 23.56 2.13
N GLN A 31 -12.09 24.62 2.91
CA GLN A 31 -11.38 25.83 2.54
C GLN A 31 -9.89 25.48 2.56
N VAL A 32 -9.32 25.39 1.36
CA VAL A 32 -8.00 25.88 0.99
C VAL A 32 -7.29 26.58 2.16
N SER A 33 -6.38 25.87 2.82
CA SER A 33 -5.44 26.47 3.76
C SER A 33 -4.41 27.26 2.95
N SER A 34 -4.79 28.49 2.63
CA SER A 34 -3.91 29.57 2.19
C SER A 34 -2.89 29.87 3.29
N GLY A 35 -1.70 29.28 3.20
CA GLY A 35 -0.50 29.80 3.85
C GLY A 35 0.18 30.78 2.90
N GLN A 36 -0.16 32.07 2.99
CA GLN A 36 0.47 33.13 2.22
C GLN A 36 1.63 33.75 3.01
N ALA A 37 2.74 33.91 2.31
CA ALA A 37 3.99 34.51 2.75
C ALA A 37 3.88 36.02 3.09
N THR A 38 4.80 36.51 3.93
CA THR A 38 5.68 37.70 3.73
C THR A 38 6.45 37.95 5.04
N SER A 39 7.75 37.68 5.11
CA SER A 39 8.91 38.53 4.72
C SER A 39 9.55 39.25 5.90
N SER A 40 10.74 38.81 6.32
CA SER A 40 11.94 39.66 6.50
C SER A 40 13.15 38.87 7.06
N ALA A 41 14.32 39.11 6.46
CA ALA A 41 15.68 38.71 6.85
C ALA A 41 16.25 37.34 6.39
N GLN A 42 16.79 37.35 5.15
CA GLN A 42 18.17 36.94 4.81
C GLN A 42 18.70 35.56 5.26
N ASN A 43 18.64 34.54 4.37
CA ASN A 43 19.79 34.03 3.61
C ASN A 43 19.50 32.67 2.92
N VAL A 44 19.92 32.59 1.65
CA VAL A 44 20.08 31.41 0.77
C VAL A 44 18.84 30.84 0.06
N CYS A 45 18.81 31.02 -1.27
CA CYS A 45 18.06 30.25 -2.27
C CYS A 45 18.98 30.08 -3.51
N PRO A 46 18.82 29.05 -4.37
CA PRO A 46 17.55 28.36 -4.61
C PRO A 46 17.60 26.82 -4.64
N ALA A 47 16.53 26.20 -4.15
CA ALA A 47 16.06 24.92 -4.64
C ALA A 47 14.71 25.13 -5.34
N PRO A 48 14.49 24.61 -6.55
CA PRO A 48 13.14 24.37 -7.04
C PRO A 48 12.68 22.97 -6.61
N VAL A 49 11.86 22.92 -5.56
CA VAL A 49 11.00 21.77 -5.27
C VAL A 49 9.84 21.80 -6.28
N ASN A 50 9.79 20.82 -7.18
CA ASN A 50 8.70 20.71 -8.16
C ASN A 50 7.67 19.69 -7.66
N GLN A 51 6.46 20.16 -7.37
CA GLN A 51 5.29 19.35 -7.03
C GLN A 51 4.43 19.13 -8.27
N SER A 52 4.14 17.85 -8.55
CA SER A 52 2.90 17.32 -9.13
C SER A 52 2.22 18.15 -10.25
N THR A 53 2.54 17.86 -11.51
CA THR A 53 1.56 17.56 -12.57
C THR A 53 2.30 17.15 -13.84
N GLY A 54 1.93 15.99 -14.39
CA GLY A 54 2.50 15.47 -15.63
C GLY A 54 3.02 14.06 -15.45
N GLN A 55 2.61 13.18 -16.33
CA GLN A 55 3.28 11.90 -16.53
C GLN A 55 4.73 12.20 -16.94
N ALA A 56 5.62 12.30 -15.96
CA ALA A 56 7.04 12.17 -16.20
C ALA A 56 7.29 10.67 -16.37
N SER A 57 7.82 10.29 -17.53
CA SER A 57 8.46 8.99 -17.75
C SER A 57 9.51 8.76 -16.65
N GLN A 58 9.07 8.22 -15.51
CA GLN A 58 9.96 7.66 -14.53
C GLN A 58 10.11 6.20 -14.93
N THR A 59 11.26 5.85 -15.48
CA THR A 59 11.65 4.47 -15.71
C THR A 59 11.42 3.71 -14.41
N LEU A 60 10.44 2.80 -14.41
CA LEU A 60 10.15 1.96 -13.26
C LEU A 60 11.41 1.15 -12.94
N SER A 61 11.75 1.04 -11.67
CA SER A 61 12.75 0.05 -11.23
C SER A 61 12.28 -1.36 -11.58
N PRO A 62 13.19 -2.33 -11.71
CA PRO A 62 12.83 -3.73 -11.93
C PRO A 62 11.82 -4.26 -10.92
N GLY A 63 11.97 -3.92 -9.64
CA GLY A 63 11.04 -4.32 -8.58
C GLY A 63 9.65 -3.70 -8.72
N GLU A 64 9.56 -2.42 -9.10
CA GLU A 64 8.28 -1.75 -9.34
C GLU A 64 7.55 -2.33 -10.55
N ALA A 65 8.29 -2.61 -11.62
CA ALA A 65 7.74 -3.25 -12.81
C ALA A 65 7.23 -4.66 -12.48
N ALA A 66 8.01 -5.44 -11.73
CA ALA A 66 7.62 -6.78 -11.29
C ALA A 66 6.38 -6.74 -10.38
N LEU A 67 6.32 -5.79 -9.44
CA LEU A 67 5.16 -5.62 -8.57
C LEU A 67 3.91 -5.25 -9.38
N GLN A 68 4.03 -4.29 -10.30
CA GLN A 68 2.93 -3.88 -11.14
C GLN A 68 2.42 -5.04 -12.01
N ALA A 69 3.32 -5.83 -12.59
CA ALA A 69 2.97 -7.02 -13.37
C ALA A 69 2.31 -8.08 -12.49
N GLY A 70 2.85 -8.33 -11.30
CA GLY A 70 2.32 -9.29 -10.33
C GLY A 70 0.88 -8.96 -9.91
N LEU A 71 0.63 -7.71 -9.53
CA LEU A 71 -0.71 -7.25 -9.13
C LEU A 71 -1.74 -7.32 -10.27
N LYS A 72 -1.30 -7.23 -11.53
CA LYS A 72 -2.17 -7.36 -12.72
C LYS A 72 -2.34 -8.81 -13.20
N SER A 73 -1.56 -9.75 -12.69
CA SER A 73 -1.57 -11.14 -13.15
C SER A 73 -2.79 -11.96 -12.70
N GLY A 74 -3.61 -11.41 -11.78
CA GLY A 74 -4.73 -12.14 -11.16
C GLY A 74 -4.30 -13.25 -10.18
N LYS A 75 -3.00 -13.31 -9.84
CA LYS A 75 -2.45 -14.22 -8.84
C LYS A 75 -2.09 -13.44 -7.57
N PRO A 76 -2.15 -14.07 -6.39
CA PRO A 76 -1.56 -13.51 -5.18
C PRO A 76 -0.12 -13.09 -5.41
N THR A 77 0.28 -11.98 -4.80
CA THR A 77 1.61 -11.42 -4.98
C THR A 77 2.22 -11.15 -3.62
N THR A 78 3.43 -11.64 -3.41
CA THR A 78 4.23 -11.41 -2.21
C THR A 78 5.52 -10.71 -2.60
N ILE A 79 5.83 -9.64 -1.90
CA ILE A 79 7.08 -8.89 -2.04
C ILE A 79 7.90 -9.07 -0.76
N VAL A 80 9.19 -9.38 -0.91
CA VAL A 80 10.12 -9.60 0.21
C VAL A 80 11.32 -8.68 0.07
N PHE A 81 11.45 -7.77 1.02
CA PHE A 81 12.57 -6.85 1.13
C PHE A 81 13.68 -7.49 1.97
N ARG A 82 14.88 -7.65 1.40
CA ARG A 82 16.02 -8.37 2.00
C ARG A 82 17.36 -7.80 1.53
N THR A 83 18.47 -8.29 2.10
CA THR A 83 19.82 -8.17 1.53
C THR A 83 20.52 -9.52 1.50
N ASN A 84 21.65 -9.60 0.79
CA ASN A 84 22.46 -10.82 0.72
C ASN A 84 23.49 -10.96 1.86
N SER A 85 23.75 -9.90 2.62
CA SER A 85 24.78 -9.88 3.66
C SER A 85 24.26 -10.16 5.08
N CYS A 86 22.97 -9.92 5.34
CA CYS A 86 22.37 -10.05 6.66
C CYS A 86 21.94 -11.50 6.98
N ALA A 87 22.34 -12.04 8.14
CA ALA A 87 22.07 -13.42 8.54
C ALA A 87 20.56 -13.81 8.50
N PRO A 88 19.64 -13.09 9.17
CA PRO A 88 18.21 -13.38 9.08
C PRO A 88 17.65 -13.20 7.67
N CYS A 89 18.25 -12.33 6.84
CA CYS A 89 17.85 -12.26 5.44
C CYS A 89 18.24 -13.54 4.71
N LYS A 90 19.48 -14.05 4.87
CA LYS A 90 19.92 -15.31 4.22
C LYS A 90 19.00 -16.48 4.57
N GLU A 91 18.58 -16.57 5.82
CA GLU A 91 17.60 -17.56 6.27
C GLU A 91 16.27 -17.43 5.52
N MET A 92 15.71 -16.22 5.46
CA MET A 92 14.47 -15.96 4.71
C MET A 92 14.59 -16.33 3.23
N ALA A 93 15.72 -16.03 2.58
CA ALA A 93 15.95 -16.44 1.19
C ALA A 93 16.05 -17.96 1.03
N ALA A 94 16.65 -18.68 1.97
CA ALA A 94 16.70 -20.14 1.95
C ALA A 94 15.30 -20.74 2.05
N ILE A 95 14.44 -20.19 2.93
CA ILE A 95 13.04 -20.60 3.06
C ILE A 95 12.27 -20.35 1.76
N ILE A 96 12.41 -19.15 1.18
CA ILE A 96 11.79 -18.81 -0.11
C ILE A 96 12.25 -19.77 -1.22
N ALA A 97 13.55 -20.06 -1.30
CA ALA A 97 14.11 -20.98 -2.29
C ALA A 97 13.52 -22.40 -2.18
N GLN A 98 13.23 -22.87 -0.96
CA GLN A 98 12.61 -24.17 -0.75
C GLN A 98 11.15 -24.23 -1.24
N ILE A 99 10.39 -23.15 -1.07
CA ILE A 99 8.95 -23.14 -1.42
C ILE A 99 8.70 -22.66 -2.85
N ARG A 100 9.61 -21.90 -3.45
CA ARG A 100 9.44 -21.29 -4.77
C ARG A 100 9.01 -22.30 -5.84
N PRO A 101 9.58 -23.52 -5.95
CA PRO A 101 9.15 -24.50 -6.96
C PRO A 101 7.67 -24.91 -6.87
N GLU A 102 7.10 -24.91 -5.66
CA GLU A 102 5.71 -25.30 -5.42
C GLU A 102 4.70 -24.16 -5.65
N TYR A 103 5.18 -22.91 -5.60
CA TYR A 103 4.34 -21.72 -5.59
C TYR A 103 4.52 -20.79 -6.79
N GLU A 104 5.62 -20.87 -7.54
CA GLU A 104 5.93 -19.97 -8.66
C GLU A 104 4.83 -19.89 -9.74
N LYS A 105 4.05 -20.97 -9.91
CA LYS A 105 2.93 -21.01 -10.87
C LYS A 105 1.66 -20.37 -10.32
N ARG A 106 1.51 -20.29 -9.01
CA ARG A 106 0.27 -19.91 -8.30
C ARG A 106 0.37 -18.56 -7.60
N VAL A 107 1.56 -18.15 -7.19
CA VAL A 107 1.85 -16.93 -6.44
C VAL A 107 3.08 -16.25 -7.04
N ASN A 108 3.00 -14.93 -7.23
CA ASN A 108 4.18 -14.15 -7.60
C ASN A 108 5.01 -13.88 -6.34
N ILE A 109 6.25 -14.35 -6.30
CA ILE A 109 7.19 -14.07 -5.20
C ILE A 109 8.31 -13.19 -5.74
N ILE A 110 8.27 -11.91 -5.35
CA ILE A 110 9.18 -10.85 -5.78
C ILE A 110 10.15 -10.56 -4.64
N GLU A 111 11.45 -10.65 -4.90
CA GLU A 111 12.48 -10.32 -3.92
C GLU A 111 13.12 -8.98 -4.30
N ILE A 112 13.17 -8.05 -3.35
CA ILE A 112 13.78 -6.73 -3.50
C ILE A 112 15.02 -6.66 -2.63
N LEU A 113 16.15 -6.32 -3.26
CA LEU A 113 17.41 -6.05 -2.57
C LEU A 113 17.41 -4.61 -2.08
N VAL A 114 17.43 -4.41 -0.75
CA VAL A 114 17.32 -3.05 -0.19
C VAL A 114 18.60 -2.23 -0.29
N ASP A 115 19.71 -2.88 -0.60
CA ASP A 115 21.01 -2.28 -0.91
C ASP A 115 21.16 -1.90 -2.40
N ASP A 116 20.18 -2.23 -3.25
CA ASP A 116 20.14 -1.78 -4.63
C ASP A 116 19.60 -0.35 -4.73
N GLN A 117 20.40 0.56 -5.31
CA GLN A 117 20.03 1.95 -5.48
C GLN A 117 18.80 2.13 -6.39
N ALA A 118 18.60 1.24 -7.38
CA ALA A 118 17.45 1.31 -8.27
C ALA A 118 16.12 1.12 -7.53
N GLU A 119 16.13 0.37 -6.42
CA GLU A 119 14.94 -0.01 -5.67
C GLU A 119 14.57 0.99 -4.55
N GLN A 120 15.39 2.02 -4.31
CA GLN A 120 15.19 2.96 -3.19
C GLN A 120 13.82 3.63 -3.20
N ARG A 121 13.29 3.99 -4.38
CA ARG A 121 11.96 4.59 -4.49
C ARG A 121 10.87 3.65 -3.97
N LEU A 122 10.93 2.38 -4.37
CA LEU A 122 9.99 1.34 -3.94
C LEU A 122 10.10 1.08 -2.43
N ILE A 123 11.32 0.97 -1.92
CA ILE A 123 11.58 0.73 -0.49
C ILE A 123 10.98 1.86 0.36
N ASN A 124 11.18 3.11 -0.07
CA ASN A 124 10.62 4.30 0.59
C ASN A 124 9.09 4.31 0.51
N GLN A 125 8.50 3.94 -0.63
CA GLN A 125 7.04 3.86 -0.79
C GLN A 125 6.41 2.85 0.19
N PHE A 126 7.10 1.74 0.46
CA PHE A 126 6.65 0.71 1.40
C PHE A 126 7.01 1.02 2.87
N GLY A 127 7.77 2.08 3.13
CA GLY A 127 8.26 2.47 4.45
C GLY A 127 9.03 1.32 5.14
N VAL A 128 9.93 0.66 4.41
CA VAL A 128 10.69 -0.49 4.93
C VAL A 128 11.90 0.02 5.71
N ASN A 129 11.81 -0.02 7.05
CA ASN A 129 12.89 0.37 7.95
C ASN A 129 13.59 -0.84 8.61
N THR A 130 13.06 -2.05 8.41
CA THR A 130 13.56 -3.28 9.04
C THR A 130 13.50 -4.41 8.02
N ILE A 131 14.54 -5.23 7.97
CA ILE A 131 14.64 -6.38 7.06
C ILE A 131 14.93 -7.67 7.82
N PRO A 132 14.46 -8.84 7.35
CA PRO A 132 13.58 -8.98 6.19
C PRO A 132 12.16 -8.46 6.48
N THR A 133 11.48 -7.95 5.46
CA THR A 133 10.05 -7.62 5.54
C THR A 133 9.32 -8.21 4.35
N SER A 134 8.21 -8.90 4.60
CA SER A 134 7.32 -9.42 3.57
C SER A 134 6.00 -8.66 3.56
N VAL A 135 5.49 -8.33 2.39
CA VAL A 135 4.16 -7.74 2.20
C VAL A 135 3.36 -8.63 1.25
N PHE A 136 2.10 -8.85 1.60
CA PHE A 136 1.25 -9.84 0.98
C PHE A 136 0.05 -9.16 0.32
N TYR A 137 -0.24 -9.59 -0.90
CA TYR A 137 -1.38 -9.15 -1.69
C TYR A 137 -2.19 -10.36 -2.13
N ASP A 138 -3.51 -10.26 -2.02
CA ASP A 138 -4.43 -11.26 -2.57
C ASP A 138 -4.50 -11.18 -4.11
N LYS A 139 -5.26 -12.10 -4.71
CA LYS A 139 -5.48 -12.15 -6.17
C LYS A 139 -6.13 -10.90 -6.77
N THR A 140 -6.77 -10.06 -5.95
CA THR A 140 -7.39 -8.80 -6.38
C THR A 140 -6.40 -7.63 -6.35
N GLY A 141 -5.18 -7.87 -5.87
CA GLY A 141 -4.16 -6.85 -5.67
C GLY A 141 -4.37 -6.03 -4.40
N LYS A 142 -5.25 -6.46 -3.48
CA LYS A 142 -5.44 -5.80 -2.20
C LYS A 142 -4.38 -6.27 -1.21
N SER A 143 -3.75 -5.33 -0.52
CA SER A 143 -2.81 -5.63 0.56
C SER A 143 -3.55 -6.28 1.72
N VAL A 144 -3.12 -7.48 2.11
CA VAL A 144 -3.70 -8.22 3.25
C VAL A 144 -2.91 -8.00 4.54
N GLY A 145 -1.66 -7.54 4.43
CA GLY A 145 -0.80 -7.28 5.57
C GLY A 145 0.69 -7.37 5.26
N ARG A 146 1.50 -7.14 6.29
CA ARG A 146 2.96 -7.28 6.24
C ARG A 146 3.46 -8.05 7.45
N GLN A 147 4.54 -8.79 7.27
CA GLN A 147 5.28 -9.43 8.36
C GLN A 147 6.71 -8.91 8.36
N ILE A 148 7.20 -8.55 9.55
CA ILE A 148 8.58 -8.13 9.78
C ILE A 148 9.32 -9.30 10.42
N GLY A 149 10.55 -9.53 9.97
CA GLY A 149 11.39 -10.64 10.42
C GLY A 149 11.20 -11.91 9.60
N VAL A 150 11.94 -12.95 10.00
CA VAL A 150 11.91 -14.27 9.35
C VAL A 150 10.54 -14.92 9.54
N ILE A 151 10.09 -15.63 8.51
CA ILE A 151 8.84 -16.40 8.53
C ILE A 151 9.23 -17.85 8.38
N GLU A 152 8.89 -18.67 9.38
CA GLU A 152 9.05 -20.12 9.29
C GLU A 152 8.35 -20.69 8.05
N LYS A 153 8.95 -21.72 7.46
CA LYS A 153 8.48 -22.33 6.21
C LYS A 153 6.98 -22.67 6.27
N ASP A 154 6.57 -23.42 7.29
CA ASP A 154 5.18 -23.88 7.42
C ASP A 154 4.19 -22.71 7.54
N LYS A 155 4.58 -21.67 8.27
CA LYS A 155 3.77 -20.45 8.41
C LYS A 155 3.69 -19.69 7.09
N LEU A 156 4.80 -19.56 6.38
CA LEU A 156 4.82 -18.91 5.07
C LEU A 156 3.94 -19.66 4.07
N THR A 157 4.04 -20.98 4.00
CA THR A 157 3.18 -21.85 3.19
C THR A 157 1.70 -21.63 3.52
N GLN A 158 1.33 -21.65 4.81
CA GLN A 158 -0.04 -21.39 5.23
C GLN A 158 -0.55 -20.01 4.80
N LEU A 159 0.28 -18.96 4.96
CA LEU A 159 -0.05 -17.62 4.51
C LEU A 159 -0.26 -17.59 3.00
N LEU A 160 0.66 -18.13 2.21
CA LEU A 160 0.55 -18.14 0.74
C LEU A 160 -0.71 -18.89 0.28
N THR A 161 -1.03 -20.04 0.88
CA THR A 161 -2.26 -20.78 0.57
C THR A 161 -3.51 -20.00 0.94
N ALA A 162 -3.48 -19.22 2.02
CA ALA A 162 -4.62 -18.39 2.42
C ALA A 162 -4.90 -17.26 1.41
N LEU A 163 -3.87 -16.73 0.73
CA LEU A 163 -4.03 -15.67 -0.27
C LEU A 163 -4.70 -16.15 -1.57
N GLU A 164 -4.66 -17.45 -1.85
CA GLU A 164 -5.24 -18.04 -3.06
C GLU A 164 -6.79 -18.02 -3.04
N LYS A 165 -7.39 -17.88 -1.86
CA LYS A 165 -8.85 -17.93 -1.65
C LYS A 165 -9.56 -16.71 -2.21
#